data_AF-A0A5J4NU57-F1
#
_entry.id   AF-A0A5J4NU57-F1
#
_cell.length_a   1.000
_cell.length_b   1.000
_cell.length_c   1.000
_cell.angle_alpha   90.00
_cell.angle_beta   90.00
_cell.angle_gamma   90.00
#
_symmetry.space_group_name_H-M   'P 1'
#
loop_
_entity.id
_entity.type
_entity.pdbx_description
1 polymer ?
#
loop_
_entity_poly.entity_id
_entity_poly.type
_entity_poly.pdbx_seq_one_letter_code
_entity_poly.pdbx_strand_id
1 'polypeptide(L)'
;MPTPVYHPQSNGRVERFVDTFKRALQKLQGEGTAPDILNTLLRIHRSTPNASGPEGKSLAEAFLGRRFRTPLDLMLSSKPNANMSRREGGKKHSHRSQNKCVFKPGI
;
A
#
# COMPACT_ATOMS: atom_id res chain seq x y z
N MET A 1 14.56 -3.66 15.16
CA MET A 1 15.38 -2.54 14.67
C MET A 1 14.52 -1.28 14.68
N PRO A 2 14.85 -0.25 15.48
CA PRO A 2 14.15 1.03 15.43
C PRO A 2 14.43 1.75 14.10
N THR A 3 13.49 2.56 13.64
CA THR A 3 13.73 3.45 12.49
C THR A 3 14.85 4.42 12.84
N PRO A 4 15.87 4.58 11.99
CA PRO A 4 16.99 5.48 12.28
C PRO A 4 16.52 6.93 12.40
N VAL A 5 17.18 7.68 13.28
CA VAL A 5 17.00 9.13 13.41
C VAL A 5 17.37 9.77 12.07
N TYR A 6 16.58 10.74 11.60
CA TYR A 6 16.72 11.36 10.27
C TYR A 6 16.46 10.43 9.07
N HIS A 7 15.31 9.74 9.05
CA HIS A 7 14.84 9.02 7.87
C HIS A 7 13.59 9.69 7.27
N PRO A 8 13.72 10.81 6.52
CA PRO A 8 12.58 11.63 6.06
C PRO A 8 11.51 10.84 5.32
N GLN A 9 11.91 9.82 4.56
CA GLN A 9 10.96 9.02 3.79
C GLN A 9 10.11 8.08 4.65
N SER A 10 10.68 7.52 5.73
CA SER A 10 9.99 6.57 6.60
C SER A 10 9.18 7.34 7.64
N ASN A 11 9.83 8.30 8.30
CA ASN A 11 9.19 9.14 9.31
C ASN A 11 8.11 10.01 8.67
N GLY A 12 8.37 10.60 7.50
CA GLY A 12 7.36 11.37 6.78
C GLY A 12 6.16 10.55 6.34
N ARG A 13 6.29 9.23 6.12
CA ARG A 13 5.13 8.35 5.88
C ARG A 13 4.29 8.17 7.14
N VAL A 14 4.94 7.97 8.29
CA VAL A 14 4.26 7.85 9.59
C VAL A 14 3.59 9.17 9.97
N GLU A 15 4.26 10.30 9.80
CA GLU A 15 3.73 11.63 10.10
C GLU A 15 2.47 11.93 9.28
N ARG A 16 2.48 11.67 7.97
CA ARG A 16 1.29 11.83 7.10
C ARG A 16 0.15 10.91 7.53
N PHE A 17 0.45 9.68 7.94
CA PHE A 17 -0.57 8.78 8.46
C PHE A 17 -1.21 9.33 9.73
N VAL A 18 -0.40 9.80 10.68
CA VAL A 18 -0.90 10.37 11.94
C VAL A 18 -1.74 11.63 11.69
N ASP A 19 -1.31 12.52 10.80
CA ASP A 19 -2.10 13.70 10.40
C ASP A 19 -3.44 13.29 9.80
N THR A 20 -3.45 12.34 8.85
CA THR A 20 -4.68 11.81 8.24
C THR A 20 -5.60 11.20 9.29
N PHE A 21 -5.04 10.41 10.22
CA PHE A 21 -5.79 9.75 11.28
C PHE A 21 -6.45 10.76 12.22
N LYS A 22 -5.71 11.77 12.68
CA LYS A 22 -6.24 12.84 13.54
C LYS A 22 -7.34 13.65 12.84
N ARG A 23 -7.13 14.04 11.58
CA ARG A 23 -8.15 14.77 10.80
C ARG A 23 -9.43 13.96 10.61
N ALA A 24 -9.28 12.67 10.38
CA ALA A 24 -10.43 11.80 10.16
C ALA A 24 -11.18 11.51 11.47
N LEU A 25 -10.48 11.41 12.61
CA LEU A 25 -11.11 11.38 13.95
C LEU A 25 -11.94 12.64 14.23
N GLN A 26 -11.40 13.82 13.91
CA GLN A 26 -12.13 15.08 14.06
C GLN A 26 -13.43 15.11 13.22
N LYS A 27 -13.41 14.51 12.03
CA LYS A 27 -14.59 14.44 11.16
C LYS A 27 -15.65 13.46 11.65
N LEU A 28 -15.22 12.34 12.25
CA LEU A 28 -16.11 11.28 12.73
C LEU A 28 -16.53 11.49 14.19
N GLN A 29 -16.14 12.61 14.80
CA GLN A 29 -16.50 12.92 16.18
C GLN A 29 -18.02 13.07 16.29
N GLY A 30 -18.66 12.20 17.07
CA GLY A 30 -20.12 12.18 17.25
C GLY A 30 -20.87 11.24 16.31
N GLU A 31 -20.19 10.56 15.37
CA GLU A 31 -20.83 9.62 14.42
C GLU A 31 -20.97 8.16 14.94
N GLY A 32 -20.67 7.90 16.22
CA GLY A 32 -20.84 6.56 16.81
C GLY A 32 -19.94 6.31 18.01
N THR A 33 -19.83 5.03 18.40
CA THR A 33 -18.92 4.63 19.47
C THR A 33 -17.48 4.59 18.98
N ALA A 34 -16.50 4.61 19.89
CA ALA A 34 -15.08 4.51 19.55
C ALA A 34 -14.73 3.34 18.58
N PRO A 35 -15.23 2.11 18.76
CA PRO A 35 -14.96 1.03 17.80
C PRO A 35 -15.58 1.26 16.42
N ASP A 36 -16.75 1.92 16.33
CA ASP A 36 -17.39 2.23 15.04
C ASP A 36 -16.57 3.25 14.24
N ILE A 37 -16.10 4.29 14.94
CA ILE A 37 -15.22 5.31 14.39
C ILE A 37 -13.92 4.65 13.91
N LEU A 38 -13.30 3.80 14.72
CA LEU A 38 -12.08 3.09 14.35
C LEU A 38 -12.28 2.18 13.13
N ASN A 39 -13.36 1.40 13.10
CA ASN A 39 -13.69 0.54 11.97
C ASN A 39 -13.89 1.35 10.69
N THR A 40 -14.55 2.50 10.78
CA THR A 40 -14.78 3.40 9.65
C THR A 40 -13.49 4.03 9.15
N LEU A 41 -12.64 4.52 10.05
CA LEU A 41 -11.31 5.04 9.72
C LEU A 41 -10.45 4.01 8.99
N LEU A 42 -10.35 2.81 9.58
CA LEU A 42 -9.54 1.74 9.02
C LEU A 42 -10.08 1.26 7.67
N ARG A 43 -11.40 1.22 7.51
CA ARG A 43 -12.05 0.90 6.23
C ARG A 43 -11.67 1.92 5.17
N ILE A 44 -11.88 3.21 5.44
CA ILE A 44 -11.54 4.31 4.52
C ILE A 44 -10.05 4.26 4.17
N HIS A 45 -9.18 4.13 5.16
CA HIS A 45 -7.73 4.10 4.93
C HIS A 45 -7.29 2.93 4.05
N ARG A 46 -7.92 1.75 4.20
CA ARG A 46 -7.60 0.56 3.41
C ARG A 46 -8.13 0.61 1.99
N SER A 47 -9.29 1.21 1.76
CA SER A 47 -9.95 1.21 0.46
C SER A 47 -9.70 2.44 -0.40
N THR A 48 -9.38 3.58 0.21
CA THR A 48 -9.22 4.84 -0.53
C THR A 48 -7.86 4.85 -1.25
N PRO A 49 -7.83 5.14 -2.56
CA PRO A 49 -6.58 5.37 -3.30
C PRO A 49 -5.76 6.48 -2.63
N ASN A 50 -4.48 6.24 -2.37
CA ASN A 50 -3.60 7.24 -1.76
C ASN A 50 -2.63 7.78 -2.80
N ALA A 51 -2.88 9.01 -3.27
CA ALA A 51 -2.01 9.71 -4.22
C ALA A 51 -0.57 9.94 -3.70
N SER A 52 -0.38 9.94 -2.37
CA SER A 52 0.96 10.05 -1.75
C SER A 52 1.70 8.71 -1.66
N GLY A 53 1.03 7.60 -2.00
CA GLY A 53 1.60 6.26 -2.04
C GLY A 53 2.17 5.90 -3.41
N PRO A 54 2.97 4.83 -3.51
CA PRO A 54 3.44 4.33 -4.79
C PRO A 54 2.24 3.98 -5.69
N GLU A 55 2.24 4.52 -6.90
CA GLU A 55 1.26 4.24 -7.97
C GLU A 55 -0.19 4.64 -7.66
N GLY A 56 -0.43 5.49 -6.65
CA GLY A 56 -1.79 5.97 -6.33
C GLY A 56 -2.74 4.89 -5.81
N LYS A 57 -2.21 3.71 -5.44
CA LYS A 57 -2.99 2.56 -4.97
C LYS A 57 -3.54 2.77 -3.55
N SER A 58 -4.59 2.05 -3.20
CA SER A 58 -5.04 1.97 -1.80
C SER A 58 -4.04 1.15 -0.96
N LEU A 59 -4.06 1.27 0.37
CA LEU A 59 -3.18 0.44 1.21
C LEU A 59 -3.46 -1.05 1.05
N ALA A 60 -4.74 -1.43 0.96
CA ALA A 60 -5.09 -2.84 0.76
C ALA A 60 -4.60 -3.35 -0.59
N GLU A 61 -4.63 -2.52 -1.65
CA GLU A 61 -4.07 -2.88 -2.96
C GLU A 61 -2.56 -2.99 -2.94
N ALA A 62 -1.87 -2.04 -2.31
CA ALA A 62 -0.42 -2.07 -2.18
C ALA A 62 0.03 -3.31 -1.41
N PHE A 63 -0.74 -3.74 -0.41
CA PHE A 63 -0.44 -4.92 0.40
C PHE A 63 -0.84 -6.25 -0.26
N LEU A 64 -2.05 -6.34 -0.84
CA LEU A 64 -2.61 -7.59 -1.37
C LEU A 64 -2.33 -7.78 -2.87
N GLY A 65 -1.85 -6.77 -3.58
CA GLY A 65 -1.64 -6.80 -5.03
C GLY A 65 -2.93 -6.85 -5.86
N ARG A 66 -4.12 -6.70 -5.24
CA ARG A 66 -5.43 -6.69 -5.90
C ARG A 66 -6.35 -5.62 -5.30
N ARG A 67 -7.32 -5.16 -6.09
CA ARG A 67 -8.39 -4.23 -5.66
C ARG A 67 -9.34 -4.90 -4.67
N PHE A 68 -9.59 -4.24 -3.54
CA PHE A 68 -10.60 -4.67 -2.56
C PHE A 68 -11.97 -4.13 -2.98
N ARG A 69 -12.99 -4.99 -2.98
CA ARG A 69 -14.37 -4.58 -3.34
C ARG A 69 -14.99 -3.82 -2.17
N THR A 70 -15.58 -2.66 -2.44
CA THR A 70 -16.28 -1.83 -1.44
C THR A 70 -17.75 -1.64 -1.85
N PRO A 71 -18.63 -1.18 -0.96
CA PRO A 71 -20.02 -0.90 -1.33
C PRO A 71 -20.16 0.08 -2.50
N LEU A 72 -19.28 1.08 -2.60
CA LEU A 72 -19.24 2.02 -3.74
C LEU A 72 -18.98 1.31 -5.08
N ASP A 73 -18.13 0.28 -5.06
CA ASP A 73 -17.79 -0.50 -6.25
C ASP A 73 -18.94 -1.42 -6.69
N LEU A 74 -19.82 -1.81 -5.76
CA LEU A 74 -21.07 -2.50 -6.07
C LEU A 74 -22.10 -1.55 -6.72
N MET A 75 -22.15 -0.29 -6.28
CA MET A 75 -23.05 0.73 -6.82
C MET A 75 -22.66 1.18 -8.23
N LEU A 76 -21.37 1.11 -8.57
CA LEU A 76 -20.84 1.47 -9.89
C LEU A 76 -20.91 0.31 -10.91
N SER A 77 -21.55 -0.80 -10.56
CA SER A 77 -21.68 -1.97 -11.45
C SER A 77 -22.66 -1.72 -12.61
N SER A 78 -22.20 -1.00 -13.63
CA SER A 78 -22.61 -1.21 -15.01
C SER A 78 -21.35 -1.53 -15.83
N LYS A 79 -21.18 -2.82 -16.11
CA LYS A 79 -20.16 -3.50 -16.94
C LYS A 79 -18.99 -4.13 -16.18
N PRO A 80 -18.75 -5.44 -16.35
CA PRO A 80 -17.52 -6.07 -15.91
C PRO A 80 -16.35 -5.43 -16.68
N ASN A 81 -15.38 -4.93 -15.94
CA ASN A 81 -14.18 -4.33 -16.49
C ASN A 81 -13.31 -5.44 -17.14
N ALA A 82 -13.44 -5.59 -18.47
CA ALA A 82 -12.71 -6.56 -19.29
C ALA A 82 -11.17 -6.33 -19.34
N ASN A 83 -10.61 -5.51 -18.47
CA ASN A 83 -9.24 -5.00 -18.53
C ASN A 83 -8.38 -5.31 -17.29
N MET A 84 -8.70 -6.37 -16.54
CA MET A 84 -7.77 -6.96 -15.55
C MET A 84 -7.23 -8.33 -16.01
N SER A 85 -6.87 -8.43 -17.29
CA SER A 85 -6.04 -9.50 -17.82
C SER A 85 -5.08 -8.97 -18.89
N ARG A 86 -4.11 -8.14 -18.50
CA ARG A 86 -2.85 -8.04 -19.25
C ARG A 86 -1.69 -8.48 -18.36
N ARG A 87 -1.55 -9.80 -18.27
CA ARG A 87 -0.24 -10.42 -18.09
C ARG A 87 0.47 -10.34 -19.44
N GLU A 88 1.36 -9.39 -19.62
CA GLU A 88 2.42 -9.38 -20.65
C GLU A 88 3.66 -8.79 -19.97
N GLY A 89 4.86 -9.36 -20.01
CA GLY A 89 5.33 -10.58 -20.67
C GLY A 89 6.53 -11.13 -19.90
N GLY A 90 6.78 -12.43 -20.07
CA GLY A 90 7.90 -13.10 -19.44
C GLY A 90 9.25 -12.59 -19.92
N LYS A 91 10.21 -12.51 -19.00
CA LYS A 91 11.62 -12.75 -19.30
C LYS A 91 12.05 -13.96 -18.49
N LYS A 92 12.11 -15.13 -19.14
CA LYS A 92 12.80 -16.31 -18.64
C LYS A 92 14.27 -15.93 -18.44
N HIS A 93 14.78 -15.97 -17.21
CA HIS A 93 16.22 -16.07 -16.98
C HIS A 93 16.51 -17.48 -16.49
N SER A 94 17.09 -18.25 -17.42
CA SER A 94 17.56 -19.61 -17.22
C SER A 94 18.65 -19.65 -16.15
N HIS A 95 18.58 -20.66 -15.30
CA HIS A 95 19.69 -21.07 -14.45
C HIS A 95 20.89 -21.49 -15.32
N ARG A 96 22.07 -20.94 -15.04
CA ARG A 96 23.34 -21.64 -15.21
C ARG A 96 24.40 -21.04 -14.29
N SER A 97 24.64 -21.73 -13.18
CA SER A 97 25.81 -21.59 -12.31
C SER A 97 27.09 -21.76 -13.14
N GLN A 98 28.11 -20.91 -12.92
CA GLN A 98 29.51 -21.34 -12.71
C GLN A 98 30.29 -20.32 -11.87
N ASN A 99 30.79 -20.83 -10.75
CA ASN A 99 31.64 -20.24 -9.73
C ASN A 99 32.94 -19.63 -10.28
N LYS A 100 33.42 -18.56 -9.62
CA LYS A 100 34.84 -18.42 -9.20
C LYS A 100 35.02 -17.24 -8.25
N CYS A 101 35.12 -17.53 -6.96
CA CYS A 101 35.80 -16.68 -5.99
C CYS A 101 37.26 -16.56 -6.43
N VAL A 102 37.78 -15.33 -6.57
CA VAL A 102 39.21 -15.08 -6.69
C VAL A 102 39.63 -14.27 -5.47
N PHE A 103 40.34 -14.94 -4.58
CA PHE A 103 41.03 -14.36 -3.43
C PHE A 103 42.19 -13.50 -3.93
N LYS A 104 42.35 -12.28 -3.41
CA LYS A 104 43.55 -11.46 -3.67
C LYS A 104 44.31 -11.25 -2.35
N PRO A 105 45.59 -11.65 -2.25
CA PRO A 105 46.44 -11.32 -1.12
C PRO A 105 46.91 -9.86 -1.23
N GLY A 106 47.08 -9.23 -0.08
CA GLY A 106 47.58 -7.86 0.04
C GLY A 106 49.07 -7.73 -0.25
N ILE A 107 49.46 -6.47 -0.47
CA ILE A 107 50.79 -5.93 -0.20
C ILE A 107 50.54 -4.64 0.57
#